data_AF-A0A924WBG5-F1
#
_entry.id   AF-A0A924WBG5-F1
#
_cell.length_a   1.000
_cell.length_b   1.000
_cell.length_c   1.000
_cell.angle_alpha   90.00
_cell.angle_beta   90.00
_cell.angle_gamma   90.00
#
_symmetry.space_group_name_H-M   'P 1'
#
loop_
_entity.id
_entity.type
_entity.pdbx_description
1 polymer ?
#
loop_
_entity_poly.entity_id
_entity_poly.type
_entity_poly.pdbx_seq_one_letter_code
_entity_poly.pdbx_strand_id
1 'polypeptide(L)'
;MTQEEHQQHDRETEQAIIHGVPKHGWFVPLFKAEAGKPSFGYTIGLWQTFKHPEIIMFGLNPLTIHQILNTAGGIVKEGGELPLFVPYDQLFENGNAVLLPILSEKELRDHFGYGLWYNKGVFPAFQIVWGDTVNRFPWE
;
A
#
# COMPACT_ATOMS: atom_id res chain seq x y z
N MET A 1 -19.28 0.74 16.18
CA MET A 1 -19.54 -0.31 15.18
C MET A 1 -19.93 -1.58 15.91
N THR A 2 -21.04 -2.20 15.52
CA THR A 2 -21.47 -3.50 16.00
C THR A 2 -20.66 -4.62 15.33
N GLN A 3 -20.70 -5.84 15.87
CA GLN A 3 -20.02 -7.00 15.23
C GLN A 3 -20.59 -7.30 13.84
N GLU A 4 -21.88 -7.09 13.63
CA GLU A 4 -22.56 -7.33 12.36
C GLU A 4 -22.15 -6.32 11.28
N GLU A 5 -22.00 -5.04 11.66
CA GLU A 5 -21.50 -3.98 10.78
C GLU A 5 -20.05 -4.26 10.33
N HIS A 6 -19.21 -4.77 11.24
CA HIS A 6 -17.82 -5.11 10.94
C HIS A 6 -17.73 -6.26 9.93
N GLN A 7 -18.50 -7.34 10.15
CA GLN A 7 -18.56 -8.48 9.24
C GLN A 7 -19.10 -8.12 7.85
N GLN A 8 -20.07 -7.20 7.79
CA GLN A 8 -20.62 -6.74 6.53
C GLN A 8 -19.60 -5.92 5.74
N HIS A 9 -18.90 -5.01 6.42
CA HIS A 9 -17.83 -4.20 5.82
C HIS A 9 -16.68 -5.06 5.27
N ASP A 10 -16.29 -6.11 6.00
CA ASP A 10 -15.26 -7.05 5.55
C ASP A 10 -15.69 -7.78 4.26
N ARG A 11 -16.93 -8.30 4.22
CA ARG A 11 -17.45 -8.96 3.02
C ARG A 11 -17.48 -8.03 1.81
N GLU A 12 -17.90 -6.78 1.99
CA GLU A 12 -17.92 -5.79 0.91
C GLU A 12 -16.51 -5.50 0.39
N THR A 13 -15.55 -5.38 1.29
CA THR A 13 -14.15 -5.14 0.94
C THR A 13 -13.54 -6.33 0.21
N GLU A 14 -13.77 -7.56 0.69
CA GLU A 14 -13.35 -8.79 0.01
C GLU A 14 -13.93 -8.89 -1.40
N GLN A 15 -15.22 -8.58 -1.57
CA GLN A 15 -15.86 -8.56 -2.89
C GLN A 15 -15.24 -7.47 -3.80
N ALA A 16 -14.98 -6.29 -3.26
CA ALA A 16 -14.32 -5.22 -4.01
C ALA A 16 -12.91 -5.64 -4.48
N ILE A 17 -12.15 -6.36 -3.65
CA ILE A 17 -10.83 -6.90 -4.01
C ILE A 17 -10.96 -7.96 -5.10
N ILE A 18 -11.85 -8.94 -4.92
CA ILE A 18 -12.07 -10.05 -5.88
C ILE A 18 -12.42 -9.53 -7.27
N HIS A 19 -13.20 -8.45 -7.36
CA HIS A 19 -13.59 -7.86 -8.65
C HIS A 19 -12.58 -6.82 -9.16
N GLY A 20 -11.95 -6.07 -8.26
CA GLY A 20 -11.04 -4.98 -8.59
C GLY A 20 -9.73 -5.47 -9.18
N VAL A 21 -9.11 -6.48 -8.54
CA VAL A 21 -7.79 -6.98 -8.96
C VAL A 21 -7.81 -7.54 -10.39
N PRO A 22 -8.73 -8.43 -10.80
CA PRO A 22 -8.76 -8.93 -12.19
C PRO A 22 -9.01 -7.83 -13.23
N LYS A 23 -9.71 -6.75 -12.85
CA LYS A 23 -10.06 -5.66 -13.76
C LYS A 23 -8.91 -4.66 -13.97
N HIS A 24 -8.18 -4.36 -12.90
CA HIS A 24 -7.19 -3.28 -12.91
C HIS A 24 -5.74 -3.77 -12.80
N GLY A 25 -5.55 -4.96 -12.23
CA GLY A 25 -4.27 -5.58 -11.91
C GLY A 25 -3.92 -5.50 -10.42
N TRP A 26 -4.46 -4.50 -9.71
CA TRP A 26 -4.34 -4.36 -8.26
C TRP A 26 -5.58 -3.66 -7.67
N PHE A 27 -5.66 -3.63 -6.33
CA PHE A 27 -6.64 -2.90 -5.54
C PHE A 27 -5.93 -2.24 -4.34
N VAL A 28 -6.47 -1.12 -3.83
CA VAL A 28 -5.87 -0.36 -2.72
C VAL A 28 -6.89 -0.16 -1.59
N PRO A 29 -6.92 -1.01 -0.55
CA PRO A 29 -7.65 -0.69 0.67
C PRO A 29 -6.98 0.48 1.42
N LEU A 30 -7.81 1.31 2.05
CA LEU A 30 -7.37 2.45 2.86
C LEU A 30 -7.86 2.29 4.29
N PHE A 31 -6.95 2.51 5.23
CA PHE A 31 -7.20 2.43 6.66
C PHE A 31 -7.01 3.82 7.26
N LYS A 32 -8.06 4.30 7.94
CA LYS A 32 -8.04 5.62 8.58
C LYS A 32 -7.12 5.58 9.81
N ALA A 33 -6.60 6.75 10.18
CA ALA A 33 -5.84 6.89 11.40
C ALA A 33 -6.72 6.54 12.61
N GLU A 34 -6.13 5.87 13.59
CA GLU A 34 -6.73 5.55 14.88
C GLU A 34 -5.87 6.14 16.01
N ALA A 35 -6.35 6.13 17.25
CA ALA A 35 -5.62 6.70 18.39
C ALA A 35 -4.21 6.06 18.50
N GLY A 36 -3.18 6.86 18.19
CA GLY A 36 -1.78 6.43 18.21
C GLY A 36 -1.30 5.64 16.99
N LYS A 37 -2.13 5.45 15.95
CA LYS A 37 -1.75 4.74 14.71
C LYS A 37 -2.03 5.62 13.48
N PRO A 38 -1.04 5.83 12.59
CA PRO A 38 -1.25 6.62 11.39
C PRO A 38 -2.22 5.91 10.43
N SER A 39 -2.85 6.69 9.54
CA SER A 39 -3.51 6.12 8.37
C SER A 39 -2.50 5.39 7.51
N PHE A 40 -2.96 4.36 6.82
CA PHE A 40 -2.14 3.59 5.90
C PHE A 40 -2.97 3.01 4.76
N GLY A 41 -2.28 2.53 3.74
CA GLY A 41 -2.88 1.79 2.63
C GLY A 41 -1.82 0.94 1.98
N TYR A 42 -2.24 -0.12 1.29
CA TYR A 42 -1.33 -1.00 0.59
C TYR A 42 -1.95 -1.53 -0.70
N THR A 43 -1.13 -2.06 -1.60
CA THR A 43 -1.60 -2.72 -2.81
C THR A 43 -1.95 -4.19 -2.55
N ILE A 44 -2.96 -4.69 -3.25
CA ILE A 44 -3.29 -6.11 -3.34
C ILE A 44 -3.37 -6.47 -4.81
N GLY A 45 -2.59 -7.45 -5.26
CA GLY A 45 -2.65 -7.98 -6.62
C GLY A 45 -1.41 -7.71 -7.45
N LEU A 46 -0.52 -6.79 -7.06
CA LEU A 46 0.72 -6.57 -7.81
C LEU A 46 1.58 -7.84 -7.87
N TRP A 47 1.59 -8.60 -6.76
CA TRP A 47 2.35 -9.84 -6.68
C TRP A 47 1.76 -10.94 -7.57
N GLN A 48 0.44 -11.10 -7.55
CA GLN A 48 -0.24 -12.12 -8.36
C GLN A 48 -0.20 -11.79 -9.85
N THR A 49 -0.48 -10.53 -10.20
CA THR A 49 -0.66 -10.08 -11.58
C THR A 49 0.65 -9.80 -12.30
N PHE A 50 1.59 -9.12 -11.63
CA PHE A 50 2.81 -8.61 -12.27
C PHE A 50 4.11 -9.19 -11.70
N LYS A 51 4.03 -10.09 -10.70
CA LYS A 51 5.19 -10.61 -9.95
C LYS A 51 6.03 -9.52 -9.29
N HIS A 52 5.41 -8.38 -8.99
CA HIS A 52 6.01 -7.28 -8.27
C HIS A 52 5.62 -7.35 -6.78
N PRO A 53 6.52 -7.07 -5.82
CA PRO A 53 6.17 -6.99 -4.41
C PRO A 53 5.00 -6.03 -4.13
N GLU A 54 4.15 -6.33 -3.16
CA GLU A 54 3.11 -5.39 -2.76
C GLU A 54 3.73 -4.15 -2.10
N ILE A 55 3.03 -3.02 -2.13
CA ILE A 55 3.56 -1.73 -1.67
C ILE A 55 2.64 -1.19 -0.58
N ILE A 56 3.21 -0.75 0.55
CA ILE A 56 2.49 -0.09 1.66
C ILE A 56 3.02 1.30 1.93
N MET A 57 2.16 2.18 2.43
CA MET A 57 2.51 3.53 2.85
C MET A 57 1.73 3.96 4.08
N PHE A 58 2.35 4.78 4.93
CA PHE A 58 1.80 5.29 6.19
C PHE A 58 1.83 6.82 6.28
N GLY A 59 1.00 7.38 7.16
CA GLY A 59 1.18 8.72 7.73
C GLY A 59 0.59 9.88 6.92
N LEU A 60 0.27 9.69 5.65
CA LEU A 60 -0.42 10.70 4.82
C LEU A 60 -1.93 10.56 4.89
N ASN A 61 -2.64 11.59 4.45
CA ASN A 61 -4.09 11.51 4.32
C ASN A 61 -4.49 10.37 3.34
N PRO A 62 -5.62 9.68 3.56
CA PRO A 62 -5.99 8.50 2.77
C PRO A 62 -6.08 8.74 1.26
N LEU A 63 -6.51 9.92 0.82
CA LEU A 63 -6.61 10.24 -0.61
C LEU A 63 -5.22 10.30 -1.26
N THR A 64 -4.27 10.95 -0.60
CA THR A 64 -2.88 11.01 -1.08
C THR A 64 -2.24 9.62 -1.11
N ILE A 65 -2.42 8.82 -0.05
CA ILE A 65 -1.95 7.41 -0.03
C ILE A 65 -2.51 6.65 -1.25
N HIS A 66 -3.82 6.78 -1.49
CA HIS A 66 -4.47 6.10 -2.60
C HIS A 66 -3.90 6.53 -3.96
N GLN A 67 -3.70 7.83 -4.16
CA GLN A 67 -3.11 8.35 -5.40
C GLN A 67 -1.71 7.80 -5.63
N ILE A 68 -0.85 7.83 -4.61
CA ILE A 68 0.54 7.36 -4.72
C ILE A 68 0.60 5.87 -5.05
N LEU A 69 -0.18 5.05 -4.34
CA LEU A 69 -0.18 3.60 -4.57
C LEU A 69 -0.75 3.23 -5.94
N ASN A 70 -1.74 3.98 -6.45
CA ASN A 70 -2.26 3.76 -7.80
C ASN A 70 -1.26 4.20 -8.88
N THR A 71 -0.56 5.30 -8.68
CA THR A 71 0.51 5.70 -9.61
C THR A 71 1.64 4.66 -9.61
N ALA A 72 2.04 4.15 -8.44
CA ALA A 72 3.01 3.07 -8.34
C ALA A 72 2.54 1.80 -9.08
N GLY A 73 1.27 1.40 -8.90
CA GLY A 73 0.67 0.30 -9.64
C GLY A 73 0.64 0.53 -11.16
N GLY A 74 0.41 1.78 -11.60
CA GLY A 74 0.48 2.18 -13.00
C GLY A 74 1.87 1.97 -13.60
N ILE A 75 2.92 2.41 -12.90
CA ILE A 75 4.32 2.22 -13.32
C ILE A 75 4.63 0.72 -13.44
N VAL A 76 4.26 -0.08 -12.43
CA VAL A 76 4.47 -1.54 -12.44
C VAL A 76 3.76 -2.20 -13.62
N LYS A 77 2.52 -1.78 -13.92
CA LYS A 77 1.74 -2.31 -15.04
C LYS A 77 2.37 -2.02 -16.40
N GLU A 78 3.05 -0.89 -16.55
CA GLU A 78 3.79 -0.52 -17.76
C GLU A 78 5.14 -1.25 -17.89
N GLY A 79 5.48 -2.11 -16.93
CA GLY A 79 6.77 -2.80 -16.87
C GLY A 79 7.91 -1.88 -16.39
N GLY A 80 7.57 -0.72 -15.84
CA GLY A 80 8.54 0.19 -15.25
C GLY A 80 9.09 -0.37 -13.95
N GLU A 81 10.38 -0.14 -13.72
CA GLU A 81 10.96 -0.31 -12.40
C GLU A 81 10.55 0.89 -11.55
N LEU A 82 10.11 0.65 -10.31
CA LEU A 82 9.96 1.71 -9.31
C LEU A 82 11.37 2.04 -8.81
N PRO A 83 12.02 3.11 -9.31
CA PRO A 83 13.40 3.33 -8.97
C PRO A 83 13.48 3.83 -7.53
N LEU A 84 14.35 3.16 -6.78
CA LEU A 84 14.64 3.46 -5.38
C LEU A 84 15.42 4.79 -5.31
N PHE A 85 15.12 5.64 -4.32
CA PHE A 85 15.86 6.88 -4.03
C PHE A 85 15.76 8.00 -5.08
N VAL A 86 14.66 8.08 -5.84
CA VAL A 86 14.45 9.18 -6.79
C VAL A 86 13.60 10.28 -6.14
N PRO A 87 13.99 11.56 -6.24
CA PRO A 87 13.10 12.68 -5.94
C PRO A 87 11.90 12.56 -6.87
N TYR A 88 10.75 12.19 -6.32
CA TYR A 88 9.56 11.98 -7.14
C TYR A 88 8.85 13.31 -7.37
N ASP A 89 9.40 14.17 -8.22
CA ASP A 89 8.67 15.33 -8.76
C ASP A 89 7.36 14.89 -9.45
N GLN A 90 7.24 13.60 -9.79
CA GLN A 90 6.06 12.95 -10.39
C GLN A 90 5.05 12.35 -9.39
N LEU A 91 5.40 12.12 -8.11
CA LEU A 91 4.45 11.67 -7.06
C LEU A 91 4.23 12.70 -5.96
N PHE A 92 5.22 13.53 -5.68
CA PHE A 92 5.21 14.57 -4.64
C PHE A 92 5.87 15.82 -5.21
N GLU A 93 5.14 16.94 -5.31
CA GLU A 93 5.70 18.17 -5.88
C GLU A 93 6.97 18.70 -5.18
N ASN A 94 7.28 18.28 -3.94
CA ASN A 94 8.45 18.73 -3.16
C ASN A 94 8.91 17.73 -2.07
N GLY A 95 9.14 16.44 -2.37
CA GLY A 95 9.56 15.50 -1.32
C GLY A 95 10.36 14.28 -1.80
N ASN A 96 11.29 13.82 -0.95
CA ASN A 96 12.03 12.57 -1.15
C ASN A 96 11.24 11.37 -0.59
N ALA A 97 11.32 10.24 -1.29
CA ALA A 97 10.80 8.97 -0.80
C ALA A 97 11.79 7.83 -1.04
N VAL A 98 11.78 6.84 -0.16
CA VAL A 98 12.55 5.60 -0.28
C VAL A 98 11.61 4.40 -0.15
N LEU A 99 11.92 3.32 -0.87
CA LEU A 99 11.26 2.03 -0.67
C LEU A 99 12.17 1.16 0.19
N LEU A 100 11.63 0.64 1.29
CA LEU A 100 12.31 -0.30 2.17
C LEU A 100 11.64 -1.68 2.07
N PRO A 101 12.39 -2.78 1.97
CA PRO A 101 11.81 -4.11 2.03
C PRO A 101 11.18 -4.36 3.41
N ILE A 102 10.01 -4.99 3.42
CA ILE A 102 9.44 -5.57 4.62
C ILE A 102 10.07 -6.94 4.82
N LEU A 103 10.80 -7.08 5.92
CA LEU A 103 11.69 -8.23 6.12
C LEU A 103 11.08 -9.31 7.02
N SER A 104 10.09 -8.97 7.85
CA SER A 104 9.47 -9.93 8.76
C SER A 104 8.03 -10.30 8.38
N GLU A 105 7.71 -11.58 8.53
CA GLU A 105 6.32 -12.07 8.41
C GLU A 105 5.39 -11.41 9.45
N LYS A 106 5.93 -11.02 10.60
CA LYS A 106 5.18 -10.30 11.63
C LYS A 106 4.69 -8.95 11.11
N GLU A 107 5.56 -8.14 10.52
CA GLU A 107 5.17 -6.86 9.93
C GLU A 107 4.14 -7.03 8.81
N LEU A 108 4.27 -8.10 8.03
CA LEU A 108 3.29 -8.45 6.99
C LEU A 108 1.91 -8.76 7.60
N ARG A 109 1.87 -9.56 8.67
CA ARG A 109 0.64 -9.93 9.40
C ARG A 109 -0.02 -8.76 10.11
N ASP A 110 0.79 -7.83 10.61
CA ASP A 110 0.28 -6.66 11.33
C ASP A 110 -0.43 -5.66 10.41
N HIS A 111 -0.14 -5.66 9.10
CA HIS A 111 -0.64 -4.63 8.18
C HIS A 111 -1.42 -5.16 6.96
N PHE A 112 -1.07 -6.32 6.41
CA PHE A 112 -1.62 -6.82 5.15
C PHE A 112 -2.72 -7.87 5.34
N GLY A 113 -3.70 -7.62 6.22
CA GLY A 113 -4.79 -8.57 6.50
C GLY A 113 -5.47 -9.14 5.25
N TYR A 114 -6.04 -8.26 4.41
CA TYR A 114 -6.65 -8.68 3.15
C TYR A 114 -5.64 -9.16 2.11
N GLY A 115 -4.41 -8.62 2.12
CA GLY A 115 -3.34 -9.07 1.23
C GLY A 115 -2.98 -10.54 1.47
N LEU A 116 -2.85 -10.95 2.73
CA LEU A 116 -2.56 -12.33 3.14
C LEU A 116 -3.71 -13.27 2.78
N TRP A 117 -4.95 -12.84 3.03
CA TRP A 117 -6.15 -13.57 2.64
C TRP A 117 -6.19 -13.80 1.12
N TYR A 118 -6.00 -12.73 0.33
CA TYR A 118 -6.06 -12.79 -1.12
C TYR A 118 -4.96 -13.67 -1.72
N ASN A 119 -3.72 -13.55 -1.21
CA ASN A 119 -2.57 -14.32 -1.68
C ASN A 119 -2.52 -15.75 -1.12
N LYS A 120 -3.38 -16.11 -0.16
CA LYS A 120 -3.38 -17.39 0.55
C LYS A 120 -2.03 -17.71 1.20
N GLY A 121 -1.30 -16.70 1.64
CA GLY A 121 0.05 -16.84 2.17
C GLY A 121 0.84 -15.54 2.19
N VAL A 122 2.12 -15.68 2.57
CA VAL A 122 3.09 -14.57 2.59
C VAL A 122 3.55 -14.21 1.18
N PHE A 123 3.96 -12.97 1.00
CA PHE A 123 4.44 -12.41 -0.26
C PHE A 123 5.50 -11.33 0.03
N PRO A 124 6.37 -11.01 -0.94
CA PRO A 124 7.30 -9.91 -0.78
C PRO A 124 6.55 -8.58 -0.78
N ALA A 125 6.99 -7.63 0.06
CA ALA A 125 6.41 -6.30 0.12
C ALA A 125 7.47 -5.22 0.37
N PHE A 126 7.20 -4.01 -0.11
CA PHE A 126 7.97 -2.81 0.12
C PHE A 126 7.13 -1.77 0.87
N GLN A 127 7.76 -1.00 1.75
CA GLN A 127 7.20 0.19 2.37
C GLN A 127 7.77 1.44 1.70
N ILE A 128 6.90 2.33 1.25
CA ILE A 128 7.27 3.70 0.90
C ILE A 128 7.42 4.51 2.19
N VAL A 129 8.63 5.03 2.44
CA VAL A 129 8.91 6.02 3.47
C VAL A 129 9.20 7.36 2.81
N TRP A 130 8.56 8.41 3.27
CA TRP A 130 8.67 9.76 2.72
C TRP A 130 9.34 10.69 3.75
N GLY A 131 10.13 11.64 3.26
CA GLY A 131 10.72 12.70 4.06
C GLY A 131 9.75 13.86 4.29
N ASP A 132 9.95 14.63 5.35
CA ASP A 132 9.18 15.85 5.64
C ASP A 132 9.43 16.95 4.58
N THR A 133 8.77 18.10 4.70
CA THR A 133 8.90 19.23 3.76
C THR A 133 10.30 19.86 3.72
N VAL A 134 11.22 19.43 4.59
CA VAL A 134 12.64 19.78 4.58
C VAL A 134 13.53 18.56 4.31
N ASN A 135 12.95 17.50 3.72
CA ASN A 135 13.58 16.24 3.32
C ASN A 135 14.19 15.41 4.46
N ARG A 136 13.72 15.56 5.71
CA ARG A 136 14.13 14.69 6.81
C ARG A 136 13.30 13.43 6.85
N PHE A 137 13.96 12.29 6.93
CA PHE A 137 13.27 11.01 7.10
C PHE A 137 12.90 10.75 8.56
N PRO A 138 11.98 9.80 8.86
CA PRO A 138 11.54 9.51 10.23
C PRO A 138 12.65 9.07 11.20
N TRP A 139 13.83 8.71 10.70
CA TRP A 139 15.00 8.31 11.49
C TRP A 139 16.03 9.43 11.69
N GLU A 140 15.82 10.61 11.13
CA GLU A 140 16.65 11.82 11.30
C GLU A 140 16.06 12.79 12.33
#